data_AF-A0AAV0RAY6-F1
#
_entry.id   AF-A0AAV0RAY6-F1
#
_cell.length_a   1.000
_cell.length_b   1.000
_cell.length_c   1.000
_cell.angle_alpha   90.00
_cell.angle_beta   90.00
_cell.angle_gamma   90.00
#
_symmetry.space_group_name_H-M   'P 1'
#
loop_
_entity.id
_entity.type
_entity.pdbx_description
1 polymer ?
#
loop_
_entity_poly.entity_id
_entity_poly.type
_entity_poly.pdbx_seq_one_letter_code
_entity_poly.pdbx_strand_id
1 'polypeptide(L)'
;MVFESMAETGLQPRIEQYGCMVDLLGRTGHLMEASEIVRNVGDHPRIIDLLESLLGACRVYGDVEVAERVHHTMMMSSGRERASSGSYVALSNLYAGVGRWEDAGGARSNLDSQKLKKSAGFSVVL
;
A
#
# COMPACT_ATOMS: atom_id res chain seq x y z
N MET A 1 0.79 24.60 -3.59
CA MET A 1 0.11 23.71 -4.57
C MET A 1 -1.41 23.84 -4.42
N VAL A 2 -2.22 23.52 -5.45
CA VAL A 2 -3.70 23.62 -5.39
C VAL A 2 -4.30 22.91 -4.18
N PHE A 3 -3.67 21.80 -3.74
CA PHE A 3 -4.11 21.06 -2.56
C PHE A 3 -3.93 21.80 -1.22
N GLU A 4 -2.79 22.47 -1.00
CA GLU A 4 -2.57 23.29 0.20
C GLU A 4 -3.57 24.45 0.26
N SER A 5 -3.82 25.09 -0.89
CA SER A 5 -4.82 26.16 -1.02
C SER A 5 -6.27 25.66 -0.80
N MET A 6 -6.58 24.41 -1.16
CA MET A 6 -7.89 23.79 -0.85
C MET A 6 -8.05 23.54 0.66
N ALA A 7 -7.00 23.05 1.32
CA ALA A 7 -7.00 22.87 2.77
C ALA A 7 -7.17 24.21 3.51
N GLU A 8 -6.50 25.27 3.04
CA GLU A 8 -6.58 26.63 3.60
C GLU A 8 -7.95 27.30 3.39
N THR A 9 -8.67 26.95 2.32
CA THR A 9 -10.00 27.50 2.03
C THR A 9 -11.14 26.73 2.70
N GLY A 10 -10.83 25.72 3.52
CA GLY A 10 -11.83 24.89 4.21
C GLY A 10 -12.51 23.84 3.34
N LEU A 11 -12.05 23.65 2.09
CA LEU A 11 -12.53 22.60 1.20
C LEU A 11 -11.80 21.30 1.49
N GLN A 12 -12.48 20.35 2.15
CA GLN A 12 -11.96 19.01 2.34
C GLN A 12 -11.70 18.34 0.97
N PRO A 13 -10.45 17.94 0.68
CA PRO A 13 -10.14 17.27 -0.57
C PRO A 13 -10.92 15.95 -0.70
N ARG A 14 -11.36 15.64 -1.90
CA ARG A 14 -11.98 14.33 -2.20
C ARG A 14 -10.90 13.27 -2.38
N ILE A 15 -11.28 11.99 -2.24
CA ILE A 15 -10.35 10.86 -2.36
C ILE A 15 -9.60 10.84 -3.70
N GLU A 16 -10.21 11.32 -4.78
CA GLU A 16 -9.56 11.44 -6.10
C GLU A 16 -8.38 12.42 -6.08
N GLN A 17 -8.50 13.50 -5.30
CA GLN A 17 -7.47 14.53 -5.19
C GLN A 17 -6.30 14.05 -4.34
N TYR A 18 -6.59 13.32 -3.26
CA TYR A 18 -5.58 12.58 -2.51
C TYR A 18 -4.84 11.57 -3.40
N GLY A 19 -5.57 10.81 -4.22
CA GLY A 19 -4.97 9.86 -5.17
C GLY A 19 -3.99 10.52 -6.15
N CYS A 20 -4.36 11.68 -6.71
CA CYS A 20 -3.47 12.43 -7.61
C CYS A 20 -2.17 12.87 -6.93
N MET A 21 -2.24 13.33 -5.67
CA MET A 21 -1.05 13.71 -4.93
C MET A 21 -0.16 12.53 -4.58
N VAL A 22 -0.75 11.44 -4.11
CA VAL A 22 0.00 10.23 -3.76
C VAL A 22 0.70 9.67 -4.99
N ASP A 23 0.05 9.64 -6.16
CA ASP A 23 0.69 9.24 -7.42
C ASP A 23 1.83 10.20 -7.83
N LEU A 24 1.61 11.51 -7.75
CA LEU A 24 2.63 12.52 -8.10
C LEU A 24 3.87 12.44 -7.20
N LEU A 25 3.67 12.43 -5.88
CA LEU A 25 4.74 12.35 -4.90
C LEU A 25 5.44 10.99 -4.95
N GLY A 26 4.66 9.91 -5.10
CA GLY A 26 5.16 8.57 -5.30
C GLY A 26 6.10 8.48 -6.50
N ARG A 27 5.70 9.03 -7.65
CA ARG A 27 6.52 9.02 -8.88
C ARG A 27 7.76 9.90 -8.79
N THR A 28 7.78 10.91 -7.94
CA THR A 28 8.93 11.81 -7.76
C THR A 28 9.83 11.41 -6.60
N GLY A 29 9.53 10.31 -5.90
CA GLY A 29 10.35 9.80 -4.79
C GLY A 29 10.07 10.46 -3.44
N HIS A 30 9.06 11.33 -3.33
CA HIS A 30 8.67 12.00 -2.09
C HIS A 30 7.76 11.08 -1.25
N LEU A 31 8.27 9.90 -0.89
CA LEU A 31 7.48 8.81 -0.32
C LEU A 31 6.98 9.09 1.10
N MET A 32 7.80 9.77 1.92
CA MET A 32 7.39 10.21 3.25
C MET A 32 6.22 11.18 3.20
N GLU A 33 6.26 12.16 2.30
CA GLU A 33 5.19 13.14 2.14
C GLU A 33 3.91 12.45 1.63
N ALA A 34 4.03 11.54 0.66
CA ALA A 34 2.91 10.73 0.20
C ALA A 34 2.30 9.89 1.34
N SER A 35 3.14 9.33 2.23
CA SER A 35 2.68 8.58 3.41
C SER A 35 1.89 9.45 4.39
N GLU A 36 2.33 10.69 4.61
CA GLU A 36 1.61 11.65 5.47
C GLU A 36 0.24 12.02 4.90
N ILE A 37 0.14 12.17 3.58
CA ILE A 37 -1.13 12.42 2.91
C ILE A 37 -2.09 11.25 3.10
N VAL A 38 -1.62 10.01 2.94
CA VAL A 38 -2.45 8.82 3.16
C VAL A 38 -2.91 8.73 4.61
N ARG A 39 -2.05 9.10 5.58
CA ARG A 39 -2.42 9.18 7.00
C ARG A 39 -3.56 10.17 7.26
N ASN A 40 -3.56 11.30 6.55
CA ASN A 40 -4.60 12.32 6.68
C ASN A 40 -5.97 11.90 6.11
N VAL A 41 -6.01 10.93 5.20
CA VAL A 41 -7.26 10.39 4.63
C VAL A 41 -8.09 9.62 5.67
N GLY A 42 -7.46 9.06 6.71
CA GLY A 42 -8.14 8.29 7.76
C GLY A 42 -8.79 6.99 7.25
N ASP A 43 -9.83 6.50 7.93
CA ASP A 43 -10.52 5.23 7.60
C ASP A 43 -11.48 5.33 6.40
N HIS A 44 -11.02 5.95 5.30
CA HIS A 44 -11.82 6.04 4.09
C HIS A 44 -11.92 4.67 3.38
N PRO A 45 -13.11 4.22 2.91
CA PRO A 45 -13.28 2.90 2.29
C PRO A 45 -12.39 2.64 1.05
N ARG A 46 -11.97 3.72 0.39
CA ARG A 46 -11.09 3.69 -0.80
C ARG A 46 -9.62 4.00 -0.51
N ILE A 47 -9.20 4.03 0.77
CA ILE A 47 -7.80 4.30 1.13
C ILE A 47 -6.83 3.23 0.59
N ILE A 48 -7.32 2.01 0.37
CA ILE A 48 -6.51 0.91 -0.18
C ILE A 48 -5.91 1.26 -1.55
N ASP A 49 -6.66 1.93 -2.42
CA ASP A 49 -6.17 2.35 -3.75
C ASP A 49 -4.92 3.25 -3.64
N LEU A 50 -4.91 4.14 -2.64
CA LEU A 50 -3.81 5.07 -2.39
C LEU A 50 -2.61 4.34 -1.78
N LEU A 51 -2.86 3.44 -0.81
CA LEU A 51 -1.83 2.62 -0.17
C LEU A 51 -1.13 1.70 -1.20
N GLU A 52 -1.88 1.09 -2.12
CA GLU A 52 -1.30 0.23 -3.16
C GLU A 52 -0.42 1.03 -4.14
N SER A 53 -0.85 2.24 -4.52
CA SER A 53 -0.05 3.16 -5.34
C SER A 53 1.27 3.53 -4.64
N LEU A 54 1.20 3.93 -3.37
CA LEU A 54 2.38 4.29 -2.59
C LEU A 54 3.33 3.11 -2.37
N LEU A 55 2.81 1.92 -2.10
CA LEU A 55 3.63 0.70 -1.97
C LEU A 55 4.37 0.38 -3.28
N GLY A 56 3.70 0.59 -4.42
CA GLY A 56 4.31 0.49 -5.75
C GLY A 56 5.50 1.44 -5.91
N ALA A 57 5.36 2.69 -5.46
CA ALA A 57 6.43 3.67 -5.50
C ALA A 57 7.59 3.30 -4.55
N CYS A 58 7.30 2.84 -3.33
CA CYS A 58 8.32 2.38 -2.37
C CYS A 58 9.18 1.27 -2.96
N ARG A 59 8.58 0.34 -3.70
CA ARG A 59 9.30 -0.71 -4.42
C ARG A 59 10.26 -0.15 -5.49
N VAL A 60 9.85 0.89 -6.22
CA VAL A 60 10.68 1.50 -7.27
C VAL A 60 11.90 2.21 -6.67
N TYR A 61 11.71 2.92 -5.56
CA TYR A 61 12.77 3.70 -4.92
C TYR A 61 13.56 2.94 -3.85
N GLY A 62 13.17 1.71 -3.51
CA GLY A 62 13.85 0.91 -2.50
C GLY A 62 13.60 1.35 -1.06
N ASP A 63 12.54 2.14 -0.80
CA ASP A 63 12.24 2.66 0.53
C ASP A 63 11.45 1.63 1.34
N VAL A 64 12.18 0.89 2.16
CA VAL A 64 11.62 -0.18 2.99
C VAL A 64 10.82 0.37 4.16
N GLU A 65 11.23 1.50 4.71
CA GLU A 65 10.63 2.07 5.92
C GLU A 65 9.20 2.55 5.64
N VAL A 66 9.00 3.26 4.52
CA VAL A 66 7.66 3.68 4.09
C VAL A 66 6.83 2.47 3.66
N ALA A 67 7.41 1.49 2.97
CA ALA A 67 6.68 0.29 2.56
C ALA A 67 6.11 -0.50 3.75
N GLU A 68 6.90 -0.67 4.83
CA GLU A 68 6.46 -1.35 6.05
C GLU A 68 5.32 -0.57 6.74
N ARG A 69 5.43 0.76 6.82
CA ARG A 69 4.35 1.63 7.35
C ARG A 69 3.06 1.48 6.55
N VAL A 70 3.15 1.57 5.23
CA VAL A 70 2.01 1.44 4.32
C VAL A 70 1.34 0.08 4.47
N HIS A 71 2.14 -0.99 4.51
CA HIS A 71 1.62 -2.34 4.69
C HIS A 71 0.95 -2.52 6.06
N HIS A 72 1.52 -1.96 7.13
CA HIS A 72 0.91 -1.98 8.45
C HIS A 72 -0.46 -1.28 8.44
N THR A 73 -0.56 -0.09 7.83
CA THR A 73 -1.82 0.63 7.67
C THR A 73 -2.85 -0.18 6.87
N MET A 74 -2.44 -0.84 5.78
CA MET A 74 -3.33 -1.75 5.04
C MET A 74 -3.90 -2.87 5.92
N MET A 75 -3.08 -3.44 6.82
CA MET A 75 -3.55 -4.50 7.74
C MET A 75 -4.57 -3.98 8.75
N MET A 76 -4.38 -2.75 9.23
CA MET A 76 -5.26 -2.13 10.23
C MET A 76 -6.58 -1.64 9.62
N SER A 77 -6.54 -0.96 8.48
CA SER A 77 -7.72 -0.36 7.86
C SER A 77 -8.66 -1.36 7.19
N SER A 78 -8.24 -2.60 6.93
CA SER A 78 -9.07 -3.58 6.22
C SER A 78 -9.12 -4.97 6.85
N GLY A 79 -8.45 -5.16 7.98
CA GLY A 79 -8.18 -6.49 8.54
C GLY A 79 -7.26 -7.32 7.62
N ARG A 80 -6.65 -8.36 8.19
CA ARG A 80 -5.73 -9.28 7.46
C ARG A 80 -6.33 -9.93 6.20
N GLU A 81 -7.65 -9.88 6.04
CA GLU A 81 -8.39 -10.52 4.95
C GLU A 81 -8.28 -9.77 3.62
N ARG A 82 -8.00 -8.46 3.67
CA ARG A 82 -7.97 -7.59 2.48
C ARG A 82 -6.58 -7.14 2.04
N ALA A 83 -5.54 -7.50 2.80
CA ALA A 83 -4.16 -7.47 2.29
C ALA A 83 -4.12 -8.16 0.92
N SER A 84 -3.84 -7.46 -0.17
CA SER A 84 -3.80 -8.13 -1.47
C SER A 84 -2.57 -9.04 -1.52
N SER A 85 -2.66 -10.17 -2.25
CA SER A 85 -1.48 -10.99 -2.57
C SER A 85 -0.40 -10.12 -3.23
N GLY A 86 -0.81 -9.09 -3.97
CA GLY A 86 0.06 -8.07 -4.56
C GLY A 86 0.91 -7.33 -3.51
N SER A 87 0.36 -6.99 -2.35
CA SER A 87 1.11 -6.29 -1.29
C SER A 87 2.27 -7.13 -0.73
N TYR A 88 2.05 -8.42 -0.47
CA TYR A 88 3.11 -9.33 -0.01
C TYR A 88 4.16 -9.59 -1.09
N VAL A 89 3.76 -9.69 -2.36
CA VAL A 89 4.70 -9.78 -3.48
C VAL A 89 5.56 -8.52 -3.58
N ALA A 90 4.95 -7.34 -3.44
CA ALA A 90 5.68 -6.07 -3.48
C ALA A 90 6.71 -5.97 -2.35
N LEU A 91 6.35 -6.32 -1.12
CA LEU A 91 7.27 -6.37 0.02
C LEU A 91 8.40 -7.39 -0.19
N SER A 92 8.07 -8.62 -0.63
CA SER A 92 9.09 -9.65 -0.86
C SER A 92 10.14 -9.19 -1.87
N ASN A 93 9.69 -8.58 -2.97
CA ASN A 93 10.59 -8.07 -4.00
C ASN A 93 11.41 -6.87 -3.51
N LEU A 94 10.81 -5.97 -2.74
CA LEU A 94 11.51 -4.84 -2.14
C LEU A 94 12.61 -5.31 -1.18
N TYR A 95 12.28 -6.19 -0.24
CA TYR A 95 13.25 -6.77 0.69
C TYR A 95 14.40 -7.48 -0.04
N ALA A 96 14.10 -8.29 -1.06
CA ALA A 96 15.11 -8.93 -1.89
C ALA A 96 16.01 -7.91 -2.60
N GLY A 97 15.44 -6.82 -3.13
CA GLY A 97 16.17 -5.75 -3.81
C GLY A 97 17.18 -5.02 -2.93
N VAL A 98 16.92 -4.94 -1.62
CA VAL A 98 17.84 -4.34 -0.64
C VAL A 98 18.69 -5.37 0.12
N GLY A 99 18.63 -6.65 -0.26
CA GLY A 99 19.42 -7.72 0.37
C GLY A 99 18.87 -8.26 1.70
N ARG A 100 17.64 -7.90 2.09
CA ARG A 100 16.92 -8.42 3.27
C ARG A 100 16.24 -9.76 2.95
N TRP A 101 17.03 -10.80 2.64
CA TRP A 101 16.52 -12.07 2.13
C TRP A 101 15.62 -12.83 3.12
N GLU A 102 15.87 -12.72 4.41
CA GLU A 102 15.04 -13.34 5.46
C GLU A 102 13.62 -12.75 5.47
N ASP A 103 13.52 -11.42 5.46
CA ASP A 103 12.24 -10.71 5.38
C ASP A 103 11.51 -11.00 4.06
N ALA A 104 12.26 -11.09 2.95
CA ALA A 104 11.71 -11.48 1.67
C ALA A 104 11.07 -12.89 1.72
N GLY A 105 11.71 -13.82 2.45
CA GLY A 105 11.18 -15.15 2.73
C GLY A 105 9.93 -15.11 3.60
N GLY A 106 9.94 -14.33 4.69
CA GLY A 106 8.78 -14.15 5.57
C GLY A 106 7.55 -13.60 4.83
N ALA A 107 7.75 -12.62 3.94
CA ALA A 107 6.67 -12.10 3.10
C ALA A 107 6.07 -13.17 2.16
N ARG A 108 6.89 -14.08 1.62
CA ARG A 108 6.41 -15.21 0.79
C ARG A 108 5.63 -16.23 1.59
N SER A 109 6.08 -16.58 2.79
CA SER A 109 5.34 -17.51 3.67
C SER A 109 3.96 -16.96 4.03
N ASN A 110 3.83 -15.65 4.26
CA ASN A 110 2.54 -15.00 4.48
C ASN A 110 1.65 -15.03 3.22
N LEU A 111 2.23 -14.80 2.04
CA LEU A 111 1.52 -14.91 0.77
C LEU A 111 0.95 -16.32 0.56
N ASP A 112 1.75 -17.36 0.79
CA ASP A 112 1.31 -18.75 0.61
C ASP A 112 0.21 -19.12 1.60
N SER A 113 0.35 -18.70 2.86
CA SER A 113 -0.69 -18.86 3.88
C SER A 113 -2.01 -18.18 3.48
N GLN A 114 -1.94 -17.03 2.81
CA GLN A 114 -3.14 -16.34 2.31
C GLN A 114 -3.74 -17.03 1.08
N LYS A 115 -2.91 -17.51 0.14
CA LYS A 115 -3.39 -18.27 -1.04
C LYS A 115 -4.13 -19.54 -0.61
N LEU A 116 -3.61 -20.25 0.38
CA LEU A 116 -4.26 -21.44 0.96
C LEU A 116 -5.64 -21.13 1.55
N LYS A 117 -5.83 -19.94 2.16
CA LYS A 117 -7.16 -19.49 2.63
C LYS A 117 -8.11 -19.17 1.48
N LYS A 118 -7.61 -18.63 0.37
CA LYS A 118 -8.43 -18.28 -0.81
C LYS A 118 -8.74 -19.48 -1.71
N SER A 119 -7.98 -20.58 -1.63
CA SER A 119 -8.16 -21.77 -2.48
C SER A 119 -9.25 -22.74 -2.01
N ALA A 120 -10.14 -22.37 -1.09
CA ALA A 120 -11.30 -23.18 -0.72
C ALA A 120 -12.46 -23.12 -1.77
N GLY A 121 -12.10 -23.04 -3.06
CA GLY A 121 -13.05 -23.11 -4.17
C GLY A 121 -13.08 -24.53 -4.74
N PHE A 122 -14.09 -25.32 -4.39
CA PHE A 122 -14.39 -26.57 -5.09
C PHE A 122 -14.98 -26.25 -6.46
N SER A 123 -14.44 -26.85 -7.52
CA SER A 123 -15.14 -26.99 -8.80
C SER A 123 -15.45 -28.46 -8.99
N VAL A 124 -16.70 -28.87 -8.74
CA VAL A 124 -17.21 -30.17 -9.19
C VAL A 124 -17.58 -29.98 -10.66
N VAL A 125 -16.81 -30.60 -11.54
CA VAL A 125 -17.27 -30.87 -12.91
C VAL A 125 -18.03 -32.19 -12.81
N LEU A 126 -19.35 -32.14 -12.97
CA LEU A 126 -20.21 -33.32 -13.14
C LEU A 126 -19.95 -33.97 -14.50
#